data_AF-A0A191TGT4-F1
#
_entry.id   AF-A0A191TGT4-F1
#
_cell.length_a   1.000
_cell.length_b   1.000
_cell.length_c   1.000
_cell.angle_alpha   90.00
_cell.angle_beta   90.00
_cell.angle_gamma   90.00
#
_symmetry.space_group_name_H-M   'P 1'
#
loop_
_entity.id
_entity.type
_entity.pdbx_description
1 polymer ?
#
loop_
_entity_poly.entity_id
_entity_poly.type
_entity_poly.pdbx_seq_one_letter_code
_entity_poly.pdbx_strand_id
1 'polypeptide(L)'
;MKHLSNKFLAVTSGVFLISIFSAFITSANNNNKYPAHTHFIHPGILNTAENLDFIASQLSANNAERKAAYQKILDFINAHKYPTSFPSTVYVGSNGHTSPSKTQIRSDAELAYAFALKFAAAGNMDDAQKAIGILNGWAYHFHDYQIIDSHKDNAHQPSLETSWTTPIFVAAAEIVRYYKPKGVSAKWSKKDIQQFENYLNLVKDDYINRIPNYHNNWNVSAGYAKISIGVFLNSDSVYNDGKKMLYAVFPSVIESDGTMPELCVRHDCVHYQYSLTGFTYAAEIADIQDDSSLYSALDKRISAGYDFTRKAYNQSTDCNYCSVASPLFPGVEVAYKHYGTNSMKSLREMQAPLGVPIDNTFLGFTTFTHYGLPSQK
;
A
#
# COMPACT_ATOMS: atom_id res chain seq x y z
N MET A 1 -31.33 56.23 69.14
CA MET A 1 -30.43 57.37 69.40
C MET A 1 -29.42 57.48 68.26
N LYS A 2 -29.44 58.63 67.56
CA LYS A 2 -28.46 59.15 66.57
C LYS A 2 -28.24 58.32 65.29
N HIS A 3 -28.15 58.86 64.07
CA HIS A 3 -28.60 60.07 63.36
C HIS A 3 -27.98 59.91 61.95
N LEU A 4 -28.79 60.13 60.90
CA LEU A 4 -28.49 60.79 59.60
C LEU A 4 -27.20 60.39 58.83
N SER A 5 -27.24 60.10 57.52
CA SER A 5 -27.57 61.12 56.51
C SER A 5 -27.93 60.56 55.12
N ASN A 6 -28.90 61.24 54.50
CA ASN A 6 -29.26 61.28 53.08
C ASN A 6 -28.10 61.22 52.08
N LYS A 7 -28.34 60.62 50.91
CA LYS A 7 -28.34 61.34 49.63
C LYS A 7 -29.10 60.59 48.54
N PHE A 8 -29.98 61.34 47.88
CA PHE A 8 -30.74 61.02 46.68
C PHE A 8 -29.85 60.52 45.54
N LEU A 9 -30.34 59.57 44.73
CA LEU A 9 -30.37 59.69 43.27
C LEU A 9 -31.38 58.67 42.72
N ALA A 10 -32.39 59.16 42.00
CA ALA A 10 -33.27 58.32 41.19
C ALA A 10 -32.52 57.87 39.95
N VAL A 11 -32.45 56.57 39.68
CA VAL A 11 -32.11 56.02 38.36
C VAL A 11 -33.07 54.88 38.05
N THR A 12 -33.66 55.02 36.88
CA THR A 12 -34.63 54.22 36.15
C THR A 12 -34.37 52.72 36.12
N SER A 13 -35.47 51.96 36.16
CA SER A 13 -35.56 50.52 35.93
C SER A 13 -34.83 50.08 34.65
N GLY A 14 -33.70 49.41 34.81
CA GLY A 14 -33.02 48.66 33.76
C GLY A 14 -33.40 47.19 33.88
N VAL A 15 -34.19 46.68 32.94
CA VAL A 15 -34.41 45.24 32.74
C VAL A 15 -33.09 44.64 32.26
N PHE A 16 -32.45 43.81 33.09
CA PHE A 16 -31.33 42.99 32.67
C PHE A 16 -31.88 41.83 31.82
N LEU A 17 -31.78 41.97 30.49
CA LEU A 17 -31.93 40.86 29.55
C LEU A 17 -30.72 39.92 29.74
N ILE A 18 -30.94 38.82 30.48
CA ILE A 18 -30.03 37.68 30.44
C ILE A 18 -30.25 37.00 29.08
N SER A 19 -29.37 37.30 28.12
CA SER A 19 -29.31 36.59 26.84
C SER A 19 -28.84 35.16 27.10
N ILE A 20 -29.79 34.23 27.24
CA ILE A 20 -29.53 32.80 27.15
C ILE A 20 -29.16 32.51 25.70
N PHE A 21 -27.85 32.44 25.40
CA PHE A 21 -27.39 31.84 24.15
C PHE A 21 -27.66 30.34 24.23
N SER A 22 -28.81 29.91 23.73
CA SER A 22 -29.03 28.52 23.35
C SER A 22 -28.09 28.22 22.17
N ALA A 23 -26.95 27.59 22.46
CA ALA A 23 -26.12 26.98 21.45
C ALA A 23 -26.93 25.84 20.80
N PHE A 24 -27.55 26.13 19.67
CA PHE A 24 -28.02 25.09 18.76
C PHE A 24 -26.78 24.34 18.26
N ILE A 25 -26.51 23.18 18.86
CA ILE A 25 -25.61 22.19 18.27
C ILE A 25 -26.37 21.61 17.08
N THR A 26 -26.20 22.23 15.92
CA THR A 26 -26.52 21.57 14.65
C THR A 26 -25.57 20.37 14.55
N SER A 27 -26.12 19.17 14.67
CA SER A 27 -25.44 17.93 14.30
C SER A 27 -25.07 18.04 12.82
N ALA A 28 -23.82 18.40 12.54
CA ALA A 28 -23.24 18.27 11.22
C ALA A 28 -23.13 16.77 10.93
N ASN A 29 -23.94 16.31 10.00
CA ASN A 29 -23.93 14.97 9.46
C ASN A 29 -22.58 14.80 8.71
N ASN A 30 -21.53 14.33 9.42
CA ASN A 30 -20.17 14.14 8.91
C ASN A 30 -20.06 12.92 7.96
N ASN A 31 -20.90 12.86 6.93
CA ASN A 31 -20.96 11.72 6.01
C ASN A 31 -20.12 11.88 4.73
N ASN A 32 -19.26 12.89 4.62
CA ASN A 32 -18.24 12.94 3.55
C ASN A 32 -16.95 13.55 4.10
N LYS A 33 -16.08 12.71 4.66
CA LYS A 33 -14.78 13.14 5.21
C LYS A 33 -13.63 13.07 4.20
N TYR A 34 -13.91 12.67 2.96
CA TYR A 34 -12.94 12.68 1.86
C TYR A 34 -13.59 13.31 0.64
N PRO A 35 -12.92 14.24 -0.07
CA PRO A 35 -13.42 14.75 -1.34
C PRO A 35 -13.57 13.59 -2.34
N ALA A 36 -14.64 13.63 -3.15
CA ALA A 36 -14.81 12.67 -4.24
C ALA A 36 -13.73 12.92 -5.31
N HIS A 37 -13.11 11.87 -5.85
CA HIS A 37 -12.24 12.02 -7.02
C HIS A 37 -13.12 12.14 -8.26
N THR A 38 -12.83 13.15 -9.08
CA THR A 38 -13.52 13.33 -10.36
C THR A 38 -12.91 12.46 -11.46
N HIS A 39 -11.69 11.96 -11.24
CA HIS A 39 -10.95 11.04 -12.09
C HIS A 39 -9.78 10.43 -11.30
N PHE A 40 -9.37 9.21 -11.65
CA PHE A 40 -8.13 8.59 -11.17
C PHE A 40 -7.00 8.74 -12.21
N ILE A 41 -5.79 8.97 -11.74
CA ILE A 41 -4.54 9.02 -12.52
C ILE A 41 -4.04 7.58 -12.75
N HIS A 42 -3.78 7.27 -14.02
CA HIS A 42 -3.39 5.94 -14.49
C HIS A 42 -2.16 5.97 -15.42
N PRO A 43 -1.21 5.02 -15.32
CA PRO A 43 -1.12 4.03 -14.24
C PRO A 43 -0.91 4.72 -12.88
N GLY A 44 -1.53 4.17 -11.84
CA GLY A 44 -1.63 4.82 -10.52
C GLY A 44 -1.07 4.01 -9.35
N ILE A 45 -0.49 2.84 -9.61
CA ILE A 45 -0.07 1.90 -8.56
C ILE A 45 1.45 1.87 -8.46
N LEU A 46 1.96 2.75 -7.59
CA LEU A 46 3.38 3.07 -7.36
C LEU A 46 4.16 3.56 -8.59
N ASN A 47 3.58 3.56 -9.79
CA ASN A 47 4.25 3.96 -11.02
C ASN A 47 3.29 4.82 -11.83
N THR A 48 3.75 6.01 -12.24
CA THR A 48 3.09 6.85 -13.27
C THR A 48 3.75 6.63 -14.62
N ALA A 49 3.13 7.12 -15.70
CA ALA A 49 3.73 7.08 -17.03
C ALA A 49 5.08 7.83 -17.06
N GLU A 50 5.15 9.00 -16.41
CA GLU A 50 6.35 9.85 -16.35
C GLU A 50 7.50 9.16 -15.60
N ASN A 51 7.20 8.48 -14.49
CA ASN A 51 8.20 7.71 -13.74
C ASN A 51 8.74 6.56 -14.61
N LEU A 52 7.87 5.85 -15.33
CA LEU A 52 8.26 4.76 -16.22
C LEU A 52 9.09 5.25 -17.42
N ASP A 53 8.76 6.42 -17.99
CA ASP A 53 9.55 7.06 -19.05
C ASP A 53 10.95 7.44 -18.54
N PHE A 54 11.04 8.01 -17.33
CA PHE A 54 12.32 8.34 -16.71
C PHE A 54 13.18 7.09 -16.49
N ILE A 55 12.59 6.02 -15.95
CA ILE A 55 13.25 4.73 -15.74
C ILE A 55 13.78 4.15 -17.06
N ALA A 56 12.95 4.15 -18.12
CA ALA A 56 13.34 3.66 -19.44
C ALA A 56 14.48 4.52 -20.06
N SER A 57 14.47 5.83 -19.82
CA SER A 57 15.54 6.73 -20.26
C SER A 57 16.88 6.39 -19.58
N GLN A 58 16.86 6.08 -18.29
CA GLN A 58 18.05 5.70 -17.53
C GLN A 58 18.64 4.36 -18.00
N LEU A 59 17.79 3.38 -18.31
CA LEU A 59 18.23 2.12 -18.91
C LEU A 59 18.87 2.34 -20.28
N SER A 60 18.24 3.16 -21.13
CA SER A 60 18.74 3.49 -22.46
C SER A 60 20.09 4.23 -22.41
N ALA A 61 20.29 5.05 -21.38
CA ALA A 61 21.54 5.75 -21.10
C ALA A 61 22.61 4.88 -20.39
N ASN A 62 22.37 3.57 -20.22
CA ASN A 62 23.27 2.65 -19.51
C ASN A 62 23.61 3.07 -18.06
N ASN A 63 22.69 3.72 -17.34
CA ASN A 63 22.90 4.01 -15.92
C ASN A 63 23.15 2.70 -15.13
N ALA A 64 24.25 2.66 -14.38
CA ALA A 64 24.74 1.44 -13.74
C ALA A 64 23.79 0.95 -12.64
N GLU A 65 23.30 1.86 -11.80
CA GLU A 65 22.39 1.56 -10.70
C GLU A 65 21.05 1.01 -11.23
N ARG A 66 20.51 1.62 -12.29
CA ARG A 66 19.27 1.17 -12.94
C ARG A 66 19.45 -0.20 -13.58
N LYS A 67 20.58 -0.47 -14.23
CA LYS A 67 20.87 -1.79 -14.81
C LYS A 67 20.97 -2.86 -13.73
N ALA A 68 21.62 -2.56 -12.60
CA ALA A 68 21.69 -3.48 -11.47
C ALA A 68 20.30 -3.79 -10.89
N ALA A 69 19.44 -2.77 -10.75
CA ALA A 69 18.07 -2.96 -10.30
C ALA A 69 17.21 -3.74 -11.32
N TYR A 70 17.36 -3.46 -12.62
CA TYR A 70 16.69 -4.20 -13.69
C TYR A 70 17.13 -5.67 -13.75
N GLN A 71 18.39 -5.96 -13.42
CA GLN A 71 18.87 -7.35 -13.33
C GLN A 71 18.05 -8.17 -12.31
N LYS A 72 17.58 -7.57 -11.21
CA LYS A 72 16.69 -8.27 -10.25
C LYS A 72 15.38 -8.74 -10.88
N ILE A 73 14.83 -7.98 -11.83
CA ILE A 73 13.64 -8.38 -12.60
C ILE A 73 13.96 -9.58 -13.48
N LEU A 74 15.09 -9.55 -14.18
CA LEU A 74 15.53 -10.65 -15.04
C LEU A 74 15.83 -11.93 -14.24
N ASP A 75 16.51 -11.79 -13.10
CA ASP A 75 16.81 -12.89 -12.20
C ASP A 75 15.53 -13.55 -11.68
N PHE A 76 14.53 -12.75 -11.28
CA PHE A 76 13.25 -13.26 -10.83
C PHE A 76 12.50 -14.01 -11.95
N ILE A 77 12.43 -13.43 -13.15
CA ILE A 77 11.82 -14.10 -14.32
C ILE A 77 12.53 -15.41 -14.64
N ASN A 78 13.87 -15.45 -14.59
CA ASN A 78 14.63 -16.66 -14.90
C ASN A 78 14.50 -17.75 -13.82
N ALA A 79 14.28 -17.36 -12.56
CA ALA A 79 14.08 -18.28 -11.45
C ALA A 79 12.67 -18.89 -11.40
N HIS A 80 11.69 -18.30 -12.10
CA HIS A 80 10.29 -18.72 -12.06
C HIS A 80 9.81 -19.21 -13.42
N LYS A 81 9.17 -20.38 -13.45
CA LYS A 81 8.55 -20.89 -14.67
C LYS A 81 7.29 -20.09 -14.97
N TYR A 82 7.07 -19.77 -16.23
CA TYR A 82 5.79 -19.23 -16.68
C TYR A 82 4.67 -20.26 -16.40
N PRO A 83 3.56 -19.87 -15.75
CA PRO A 83 2.53 -20.81 -15.34
C PRO A 83 1.80 -21.39 -16.55
N THR A 84 1.51 -22.70 -16.50
CA THR A 84 0.76 -23.43 -17.53
C THR A 84 -0.65 -23.83 -17.07
N SER A 85 -0.99 -23.55 -15.81
CA SER A 85 -2.29 -23.81 -15.21
C SER A 85 -2.54 -22.86 -14.05
N PHE A 86 -3.80 -22.55 -13.77
CA PHE A 86 -4.21 -21.68 -12.67
C PHE A 86 -5.21 -22.45 -11.79
N PRO A 87 -4.86 -22.78 -10.53
CA PRO A 87 -5.78 -23.45 -9.61
C PRO A 87 -7.05 -22.63 -9.38
N SER A 88 -8.22 -23.28 -9.45
CA SER A 88 -9.49 -22.61 -9.16
C SER A 88 -9.68 -22.32 -7.67
N THR A 89 -9.14 -23.17 -6.80
CA THR A 89 -9.14 -22.98 -5.35
C THR A 89 -7.71 -22.78 -4.86
N VAL A 90 -7.50 -21.74 -4.05
CA VAL A 90 -6.22 -21.47 -3.41
C VAL A 90 -6.28 -21.82 -1.93
N TYR A 91 -5.52 -22.84 -1.52
CA TYR A 91 -5.45 -23.30 -0.15
C TYR A 91 -4.40 -22.51 0.65
N VAL A 92 -4.80 -21.87 1.74
CA VAL A 92 -3.93 -21.00 2.54
C VAL A 92 -3.90 -21.41 4.01
N GLY A 93 -2.75 -21.24 4.64
CA GLY A 93 -2.57 -21.46 6.08
C GLY A 93 -1.80 -20.32 6.73
N SER A 94 -1.85 -20.26 8.06
CA SER A 94 -1.16 -19.25 8.86
C SER A 94 0.32 -19.60 9.05
N ASN A 95 1.17 -18.59 9.26
CA ASN A 95 2.57 -18.73 9.71
C ASN A 95 3.34 -19.94 9.15
N GLY A 96 3.80 -19.86 7.89
CA GLY A 96 4.61 -20.93 7.29
C GLY A 96 3.83 -22.17 6.83
N HIS A 97 2.56 -22.34 7.21
CA HIS A 97 1.68 -23.30 6.53
C HIS A 97 1.41 -22.82 5.10
N THR A 98 1.96 -23.57 4.15
CA THR A 98 1.91 -23.26 2.74
C THR A 98 1.34 -24.42 1.92
N SER A 99 0.79 -24.10 0.76
CA SER A 99 0.33 -25.05 -0.25
C SER A 99 0.95 -24.68 -1.60
N PRO A 100 0.98 -25.62 -2.57
CA PRO A 100 1.40 -25.29 -3.94
C PRO A 100 0.61 -24.13 -4.54
N SER A 101 -0.72 -24.07 -4.31
CA SER A 101 -1.57 -23.00 -4.83
C SER A 101 -1.28 -21.63 -4.20
N LYS A 102 -0.97 -21.58 -2.89
CA LYS A 102 -0.56 -20.34 -2.19
C LYS A 102 0.80 -19.85 -2.70
N THR A 103 1.78 -20.75 -2.80
CA THR A 103 3.08 -20.41 -3.36
C THR A 103 2.93 -19.88 -4.79
N GLN A 104 2.11 -20.55 -5.61
CA GLN A 104 1.91 -20.17 -7.01
C GLN A 104 1.27 -18.80 -7.16
N ILE A 105 0.16 -18.50 -6.48
CA ILE A 105 -0.52 -17.20 -6.66
C ILE A 105 0.38 -16.03 -6.27
N ARG A 106 1.18 -16.19 -5.21
CA ARG A 106 2.14 -15.15 -4.80
C ARG A 106 3.25 -14.95 -5.84
N SER A 107 3.86 -16.04 -6.32
CA SER A 107 4.91 -15.95 -7.34
C SER A 107 4.38 -15.44 -8.68
N ASP A 108 3.19 -15.85 -9.08
CA ASP A 108 2.55 -15.44 -10.32
C ASP A 108 2.20 -13.94 -10.30
N ALA A 109 1.78 -13.40 -9.16
CA ALA A 109 1.53 -11.97 -9.00
C ALA A 109 2.81 -11.16 -9.29
N GLU A 110 3.92 -11.52 -8.63
CA GLU A 110 5.21 -10.87 -8.84
C GLU A 110 5.76 -11.10 -10.25
N LEU A 111 5.52 -12.28 -10.83
CA LEU A 111 5.94 -12.59 -12.20
C LEU A 111 5.17 -11.77 -13.23
N ALA A 112 3.86 -11.56 -13.04
CA ALA A 112 3.06 -10.68 -13.87
C ALA A 112 3.60 -9.25 -13.82
N TYR A 113 3.92 -8.75 -12.63
CA TYR A 113 4.49 -7.43 -12.45
C TYR A 113 5.90 -7.30 -13.05
N ALA A 114 6.75 -8.31 -12.88
CA ALA A 114 8.07 -8.37 -13.50
C ALA A 114 8.00 -8.30 -15.03
N PHE A 115 7.08 -9.05 -15.66
CA PHE A 115 6.84 -8.96 -17.10
C PHE A 115 6.28 -7.60 -17.53
N ALA A 116 5.38 -7.01 -16.74
CA ALA A 116 4.84 -5.67 -17.00
C ALA A 116 5.94 -4.59 -16.94
N LEU A 117 6.85 -4.65 -15.96
CA LEU A 117 8.00 -3.76 -15.87
C LEU A 117 9.00 -3.96 -17.02
N LYS A 118 9.21 -5.22 -17.45
CA LYS A 118 10.03 -5.53 -18.61
C LYS A 118 9.42 -4.98 -19.91
N PHE A 119 8.11 -5.08 -20.06
CA PHE A 119 7.37 -4.40 -21.13
C PHE A 119 7.55 -2.88 -21.05
N ALA A 120 7.37 -2.28 -19.87
CA ALA A 120 7.52 -0.84 -19.67
C ALA A 120 8.93 -0.33 -20.03
N ALA A 121 9.97 -1.11 -19.73
CA ALA A 121 11.36 -0.75 -20.01
C ALA A 121 11.69 -0.72 -21.52
N ALA A 122 11.17 -1.67 -22.29
CA ALA A 122 11.63 -1.93 -23.66
C ALA A 122 10.57 -1.71 -24.75
N GLY A 123 9.28 -1.86 -24.43
CA GLY A 123 8.16 -1.90 -25.36
C GLY A 123 7.98 -3.25 -26.07
N ASN A 124 8.54 -4.34 -25.54
CA ASN A 124 8.43 -5.67 -26.14
C ASN A 124 7.05 -6.29 -25.90
N MET A 125 6.30 -6.53 -26.98
CA MET A 125 4.96 -7.10 -26.93
C MET A 125 4.92 -8.50 -26.30
N ASP A 126 5.96 -9.32 -26.44
CA ASP A 126 5.97 -10.66 -25.85
C ASP A 126 5.96 -10.61 -24.31
N ASP A 127 6.60 -9.59 -23.73
CA ASP A 127 6.61 -9.40 -22.28
C ASP A 127 5.24 -8.89 -21.81
N ALA A 128 4.59 -7.98 -22.57
CA ALA A 128 3.21 -7.58 -22.31
C ALA A 128 2.23 -8.75 -22.37
N GLN A 129 2.33 -9.62 -23.39
CA GLN A 129 1.44 -10.78 -23.53
C GLN A 129 1.63 -11.80 -22.40
N LYS A 130 2.85 -11.95 -21.86
CA LYS A 130 3.09 -12.80 -20.68
C LYS A 130 2.45 -12.23 -19.42
N ALA A 131 2.58 -10.93 -19.18
CA ALA A 131 1.90 -10.27 -18.06
C ALA A 131 0.37 -10.43 -18.17
N ILE A 132 -0.20 -10.14 -19.35
CA ILE A 132 -1.63 -10.32 -19.64
C ILE A 132 -2.06 -11.77 -19.46
N GLY A 133 -1.27 -12.74 -19.91
CA GLY A 133 -1.60 -14.16 -19.80
C GLY A 133 -1.72 -14.64 -18.35
N ILE A 134 -0.86 -14.14 -17.45
CA ILE A 134 -0.95 -14.43 -16.02
C ILE A 134 -2.17 -13.74 -15.39
N LEU A 135 -2.39 -12.46 -15.70
CA LEU A 135 -3.55 -11.69 -15.20
C LEU A 135 -4.87 -12.35 -15.60
N ASN A 136 -5.01 -12.70 -16.88
CA ASN A 136 -6.18 -13.40 -17.41
C ASN A 136 -6.29 -14.80 -16.81
N GLY A 137 -5.18 -15.52 -16.67
CA GLY A 137 -5.14 -16.84 -16.08
C GLY A 137 -5.79 -16.87 -14.69
N TRP A 138 -5.38 -16.00 -13.79
CA TRP A 138 -6.02 -15.89 -12.49
C TRP A 138 -7.45 -15.36 -12.57
N ALA A 139 -7.71 -14.34 -13.39
CA ALA A 139 -9.05 -13.74 -13.49
C ALA A 139 -10.14 -14.68 -14.00
N TYR A 140 -9.81 -15.61 -14.91
CA TYR A 140 -10.76 -16.56 -15.49
C TYR A 140 -10.89 -17.86 -14.70
N HIS A 141 -9.85 -18.28 -13.96
CA HIS A 141 -9.85 -19.58 -13.30
C HIS A 141 -10.13 -19.51 -11.79
N PHE A 142 -9.77 -18.42 -11.12
CA PHE A 142 -9.95 -18.29 -9.68
C PHE A 142 -11.43 -18.36 -9.29
N HIS A 143 -11.75 -19.17 -8.29
CA HIS A 143 -13.07 -19.33 -7.71
C HIS A 143 -13.07 -18.92 -6.24
N ASP A 144 -12.21 -19.53 -5.42
CA ASP A 144 -12.19 -19.29 -3.98
C ASP A 144 -10.82 -19.50 -3.32
N TYR A 145 -10.73 -19.04 -2.08
CA TYR A 145 -9.70 -19.42 -1.13
C TYR A 145 -10.29 -20.38 -0.11
N GLN A 146 -9.51 -21.39 0.27
CA GLN A 146 -9.85 -22.31 1.35
C GLN A 146 -8.71 -22.40 2.36
N ILE A 147 -9.02 -22.82 3.58
CA ILE A 147 -8.00 -23.03 4.61
C ILE A 147 -7.44 -24.45 4.52
N ILE A 148 -6.13 -24.59 4.75
CA ILE A 148 -5.44 -25.88 4.75
C ILE A 148 -5.90 -26.73 5.94
N ASP A 149 -5.80 -26.21 7.16
CA ASP A 149 -6.17 -26.92 8.39
C ASP A 149 -6.99 -25.99 9.31
N SER A 150 -8.31 -26.18 9.31
CA SER A 150 -9.24 -25.37 10.11
C SER A 150 -9.01 -25.44 11.63
N HIS A 151 -8.23 -26.41 12.13
CA HIS A 151 -7.89 -26.51 13.55
C HIS A 151 -6.63 -25.73 13.93
N LYS A 152 -5.79 -25.34 12.95
CA LYS A 152 -4.50 -24.68 13.20
C LYS A 152 -4.40 -23.29 12.58
N ASP A 153 -5.08 -23.08 11.46
CA ASP A 153 -4.99 -21.85 10.70
C ASP A 153 -6.09 -20.87 11.10
N ASN A 154 -5.79 -19.58 11.00
CA ASN A 154 -6.77 -18.53 11.24
C ASN A 154 -7.85 -18.57 10.14
N ALA A 155 -9.14 -18.61 10.55
CA ALA A 155 -10.31 -18.60 9.67
C ALA A 155 -10.32 -17.46 8.62
N HIS A 156 -9.65 -16.35 8.91
CA HIS A 156 -9.55 -15.17 8.04
C HIS A 156 -8.22 -15.10 7.27
N GLN A 157 -7.39 -16.14 7.31
CA GLN A 157 -6.16 -16.21 6.52
C GLN A 157 -6.38 -15.97 5.02
N PRO A 158 -7.49 -16.45 4.38
CA PRO A 158 -7.87 -16.04 3.04
C PRO A 158 -7.87 -14.52 2.82
N SER A 159 -8.52 -13.75 3.71
CA SER A 159 -8.59 -12.29 3.64
C SER A 159 -7.23 -11.62 3.63
N LEU A 160 -6.29 -12.10 4.46
CA LEU A 160 -4.94 -11.57 4.49
C LEU A 160 -4.17 -11.91 3.21
N GLU A 161 -4.24 -13.17 2.79
CA GLU A 161 -3.54 -13.65 1.59
C GLU A 161 -3.95 -12.83 0.36
N THR A 162 -5.26 -12.65 0.18
CA THR A 162 -5.81 -11.83 -0.89
C THR A 162 -5.35 -10.37 -0.81
N SER A 163 -5.26 -9.81 0.40
CA SER A 163 -4.83 -8.42 0.60
C SER A 163 -3.36 -8.19 0.23
N TRP A 164 -2.53 -9.23 0.28
CA TRP A 164 -1.13 -9.19 -0.14
C TRP A 164 -0.95 -9.35 -1.65
N THR A 165 -1.63 -10.31 -2.27
CA THR A 165 -1.43 -10.61 -3.70
C THR A 165 -2.14 -9.62 -4.62
N THR A 166 -3.33 -9.14 -4.23
CA THR A 166 -4.18 -8.31 -5.11
C THR A 166 -3.49 -7.03 -5.58
N PRO A 167 -2.84 -6.22 -4.72
CA PRO A 167 -2.15 -5.01 -5.15
C PRO A 167 -1.07 -5.27 -6.21
N ILE A 168 -0.41 -6.44 -6.17
CA ILE A 168 0.66 -6.82 -7.09
C ILE A 168 0.10 -7.09 -8.48
N PHE A 169 -1.00 -7.86 -8.56
CA PHE A 169 -1.73 -8.04 -9.82
C PHE A 169 -2.24 -6.70 -10.37
N VAL A 170 -2.78 -5.85 -9.50
CA VAL A 170 -3.32 -4.54 -9.90
C VAL A 170 -2.20 -3.63 -10.43
N ALA A 171 -1.01 -3.63 -9.84
CA ALA A 171 0.14 -2.90 -10.36
C ALA A 171 0.54 -3.35 -11.78
N ALA A 172 0.59 -4.67 -12.03
CA ALA A 172 0.87 -5.21 -13.35
C ALA A 172 -0.23 -4.82 -14.36
N ALA A 173 -1.50 -4.95 -13.95
CA ALA A 173 -2.67 -4.64 -14.76
C ALA A 173 -2.71 -3.17 -15.18
N GLU A 174 -2.40 -2.24 -14.28
CA GLU A 174 -2.32 -0.80 -14.57
C GLU A 174 -1.30 -0.48 -15.65
N ILE A 175 -0.09 -1.06 -15.55
CA ILE A 175 0.97 -0.85 -16.54
C ILE A 175 0.52 -1.36 -17.92
N VAL A 176 0.03 -2.59 -18.02
CA VAL A 176 -0.36 -3.14 -19.33
C VAL A 176 -1.63 -2.50 -19.89
N ARG A 177 -2.53 -2.00 -19.03
CA ARG A 177 -3.77 -1.32 -19.47
C ARG A 177 -3.48 0.08 -20.00
N TYR A 178 -2.64 0.85 -19.32
CA TYR A 178 -2.55 2.30 -19.54
C TYR A 178 -1.21 2.77 -20.11
N TYR A 179 -0.09 2.16 -19.73
CA TYR A 179 1.22 2.63 -20.17
C TYR A 179 1.52 2.22 -21.62
N LYS A 180 2.11 3.14 -22.38
CA LYS A 180 2.43 2.96 -23.81
C LYS A 180 3.91 3.26 -24.06
N PRO A 181 4.84 2.38 -23.64
CA PRO A 181 6.27 2.58 -23.83
C PRO A 181 6.57 2.79 -25.32
N LYS A 182 7.18 3.92 -25.67
CA LYS A 182 7.49 4.30 -27.06
C LYS A 182 6.24 4.29 -27.98
N GLY A 183 5.07 4.58 -27.43
CA GLY A 183 3.79 4.56 -28.16
C GLY A 183 3.21 3.15 -28.39
N VAL A 184 3.84 2.09 -27.88
CA VAL A 184 3.37 0.71 -28.04
C VAL A 184 2.34 0.38 -26.96
N SER A 185 1.10 0.06 -27.36
CA SER A 185 0.08 -0.45 -26.45
C SER A 185 0.21 -1.96 -26.27
N ALA A 186 0.00 -2.46 -25.04
CA ALA A 186 -0.02 -3.89 -24.73
C ALA A 186 -1.19 -4.66 -25.40
N LYS A 187 -2.19 -3.94 -25.94
CA LYS A 187 -3.39 -4.49 -26.59
C LYS A 187 -4.20 -5.45 -25.69
N TRP A 188 -4.25 -5.20 -24.38
CA TRP A 188 -5.12 -5.96 -23.48
C TRP A 188 -6.59 -5.77 -23.86
N SER A 189 -7.31 -6.86 -24.07
CA SER A 189 -8.67 -6.79 -24.62
C SER A 189 -9.66 -6.24 -23.60
N LYS A 190 -10.66 -5.48 -24.05
CA LYS A 190 -11.72 -4.94 -23.17
C LYS A 190 -12.46 -6.04 -22.41
N LYS A 191 -12.67 -7.20 -23.04
CA LYS A 191 -13.32 -8.36 -22.43
C LYS A 191 -12.50 -8.89 -21.25
N ASP A 192 -11.19 -9.03 -21.43
CA ASP A 192 -10.31 -9.57 -20.39
C ASP A 192 -10.11 -8.58 -19.24
N ILE A 193 -10.05 -7.27 -19.55
CA ILE A 193 -10.08 -6.22 -18.54
C ILE A 193 -11.34 -6.35 -17.69
N GLN A 194 -12.52 -6.48 -18.31
CA GLN A 194 -13.77 -6.65 -17.58
C GLN A 194 -13.77 -7.93 -16.72
N GLN A 195 -13.19 -9.03 -17.21
CA GLN A 195 -13.05 -10.25 -16.40
C GLN A 195 -12.12 -10.04 -15.20
N PHE A 196 -11.03 -9.29 -15.36
CA PHE A 196 -10.15 -8.93 -14.25
C PHE A 196 -10.87 -8.00 -13.25
N GLU A 197 -11.70 -7.06 -13.71
CA GLU A 197 -12.57 -6.24 -12.84
C GLU A 197 -13.55 -7.11 -12.03
N ASN A 198 -14.11 -8.17 -12.63
CA ASN A 198 -14.95 -9.15 -11.92
C ASN A 198 -14.15 -9.91 -10.86
N TYR A 199 -12.94 -10.36 -11.19
CA TYR A 199 -12.03 -11.00 -10.23
C TYR A 199 -11.73 -10.07 -9.04
N LEU A 200 -11.41 -8.79 -9.30
CA LEU A 200 -11.15 -7.81 -8.24
C LEU A 200 -12.38 -7.59 -7.34
N ASN A 201 -13.60 -7.54 -7.92
CA ASN A 201 -14.82 -7.42 -7.13
C ASN A 201 -15.08 -8.65 -6.27
N LEU A 202 -14.91 -9.85 -6.82
CA LEU A 202 -15.03 -11.11 -6.08
C LEU A 202 -14.06 -11.12 -4.89
N VAL A 203 -12.77 -10.86 -5.12
CA VAL A 203 -11.79 -10.95 -4.05
C VAL A 203 -11.95 -9.84 -3.01
N LYS A 204 -12.40 -8.65 -3.43
CA LYS A 204 -12.78 -7.54 -2.54
C LYS A 204 -13.93 -7.93 -1.63
N ASP A 205 -15.04 -8.41 -2.20
CA ASP A 205 -16.30 -8.58 -1.48
C ASP A 205 -16.30 -9.83 -0.61
N ASP A 206 -15.65 -10.90 -1.06
CA ASP A 206 -15.64 -12.17 -0.33
C ASP A 206 -14.50 -12.31 0.68
N TYR A 207 -13.41 -11.53 0.54
CA TYR A 207 -12.23 -11.68 1.39
C TYR A 207 -11.77 -10.36 2.02
N ILE A 208 -11.37 -9.36 1.22
CA ILE A 208 -10.74 -8.13 1.75
C ILE A 208 -11.71 -7.34 2.66
N ASN A 209 -12.99 -7.24 2.27
CA ASN A 209 -14.03 -6.59 3.07
C ASN A 209 -14.37 -7.34 4.37
N ARG A 210 -14.00 -8.63 4.47
CA ARG A 210 -14.32 -9.50 5.60
C ARG A 210 -13.19 -9.62 6.62
N ILE A 211 -12.12 -8.85 6.47
CA ILE A 211 -10.99 -8.89 7.40
C ILE A 211 -11.40 -8.30 8.76
N PRO A 212 -11.23 -9.02 9.88
CA PRO A 212 -11.51 -8.49 11.20
C PRO A 212 -10.60 -7.32 11.54
N ASN A 213 -11.03 -6.50 12.52
CA ASN A 213 -10.19 -5.44 13.06
C ASN A 213 -9.16 -6.02 14.05
N TYR A 214 -7.97 -6.37 13.55
CA TYR A 214 -6.85 -6.91 14.31
C TYR A 214 -5.87 -5.85 14.81
N HIS A 215 -6.04 -4.59 14.41
CA HIS A 215 -5.16 -3.47 14.79
C HIS A 215 -3.67 -3.68 14.46
N ASN A 216 -3.37 -4.37 13.36
CA ASN A 216 -2.01 -4.71 12.95
C ASN A 216 -1.86 -4.69 11.41
N ASN A 217 -0.76 -5.29 10.91
CA ASN A 217 -0.45 -5.38 9.48
C ASN A 217 -1.60 -5.94 8.60
N TRP A 218 -2.53 -6.72 9.15
CA TRP A 218 -3.68 -7.24 8.43
C TRP A 218 -4.58 -6.10 7.94
N ASN A 219 -4.92 -5.18 8.85
CA ASN A 219 -5.77 -4.04 8.50
C ASN A 219 -5.04 -3.04 7.60
N VAL A 220 -3.72 -2.91 7.76
CA VAL A 220 -2.91 -2.11 6.85
C VAL A 220 -2.93 -2.71 5.43
N SER A 221 -2.72 -4.01 5.31
CA SER A 221 -2.67 -4.71 4.02
C SER A 221 -4.00 -4.64 3.29
N ALA A 222 -5.12 -4.81 3.98
CA ALA A 222 -6.44 -4.68 3.38
C ALA A 222 -6.78 -3.22 3.00
N GLY A 223 -6.37 -2.22 3.79
CA GLY A 223 -6.50 -0.81 3.42
C GLY A 223 -5.72 -0.46 2.15
N TYR A 224 -4.47 -0.93 2.07
CA TYR A 224 -3.63 -0.83 0.86
C TYR A 224 -4.29 -1.51 -0.35
N ALA A 225 -4.80 -2.73 -0.20
CA ALA A 225 -5.49 -3.44 -1.27
C ALA A 225 -6.74 -2.71 -1.77
N LYS A 226 -7.55 -2.15 -0.87
CA LYS A 226 -8.73 -1.35 -1.23
C LYS A 226 -8.35 -0.10 -2.02
N ILE A 227 -7.32 0.63 -1.60
CA ILE A 227 -6.82 1.79 -2.37
C ILE A 227 -6.42 1.36 -3.78
N SER A 228 -5.65 0.28 -3.91
CA SER A 228 -5.20 -0.22 -5.22
C SER A 228 -6.37 -0.64 -6.12
N ILE A 229 -7.33 -1.40 -5.58
CA ILE A 229 -8.55 -1.80 -6.30
C ILE A 229 -9.40 -0.58 -6.68
N GLY A 230 -9.54 0.38 -5.77
CA GLY A 230 -10.29 1.62 -5.99
C GLY A 230 -9.76 2.40 -7.19
N VAL A 231 -8.44 2.56 -7.29
CA VAL A 231 -7.81 3.18 -8.47
C VAL A 231 -8.16 2.40 -9.74
N PHE A 232 -7.85 1.10 -9.82
CA PHE A 232 -8.07 0.31 -11.04
C PHE A 232 -9.54 0.29 -11.50
N LEU A 233 -10.46 0.14 -10.55
CA LEU A 233 -11.91 0.12 -10.81
C LEU A 233 -12.51 1.52 -11.00
N ASN A 234 -11.72 2.59 -10.88
CA ASN A 234 -12.21 3.97 -10.84
C ASN A 234 -13.33 4.18 -9.81
N SER A 235 -13.16 3.61 -8.60
CA SER A 235 -14.16 3.59 -7.55
C SER A 235 -13.73 4.37 -6.31
N ASP A 236 -14.25 5.59 -6.20
CA ASP A 236 -14.10 6.47 -5.03
C ASP A 236 -14.49 5.81 -3.73
N SER A 237 -15.59 5.04 -3.73
CA SER A 237 -16.08 4.39 -2.53
C SER A 237 -15.09 3.37 -2.01
N VAL A 238 -14.52 2.54 -2.89
CA VAL A 238 -13.55 1.51 -2.50
C VAL A 238 -12.24 2.15 -2.07
N TYR A 239 -11.77 3.15 -2.81
CA TYR A 239 -10.56 3.90 -2.49
C TYR A 239 -10.66 4.58 -1.11
N ASN A 240 -11.75 5.32 -0.85
CA ASN A 240 -11.95 6.04 0.40
C ASN A 240 -12.19 5.10 1.59
N ASP A 241 -12.80 3.93 1.37
CA ASP A 241 -12.92 2.92 2.42
C ASP A 241 -11.55 2.35 2.82
N GLY A 242 -10.66 2.15 1.85
CA GLY A 242 -9.25 1.81 2.10
C GLY A 242 -8.53 2.87 2.92
N LYS A 243 -8.66 4.16 2.55
CA LYS A 243 -8.09 5.26 3.34
C LYS A 243 -8.63 5.30 4.77
N LYS A 244 -9.95 5.20 4.94
CA LYS A 244 -10.59 5.20 6.27
C LYS A 244 -10.02 4.08 7.15
N MET A 245 -9.84 2.90 6.57
CA MET A 245 -9.26 1.75 7.25
C MET A 245 -7.81 2.01 7.69
N LEU A 246 -6.99 2.62 6.84
CA LEU A 246 -5.61 3.01 7.17
C LEU A 246 -5.56 4.05 8.29
N TYR A 247 -6.38 5.10 8.22
CA TYR A 247 -6.46 6.10 9.29
C TYR A 247 -6.90 5.50 10.63
N ALA A 248 -7.80 4.52 10.61
CA ALA A 248 -8.29 3.86 11.82
C ALA A 248 -7.22 2.99 12.49
N VAL A 249 -6.39 2.28 11.71
CA VAL A 249 -5.36 1.37 12.25
C VAL A 249 -4.04 2.08 12.56
N PHE A 250 -3.76 3.23 11.92
CA PHE A 250 -2.52 3.99 12.05
C PHE A 250 -1.98 4.13 13.49
N PRO A 251 -2.73 4.69 14.45
CA PRO A 251 -2.19 4.96 15.78
C PRO A 251 -1.94 3.70 16.62
N SER A 252 -2.50 2.54 16.22
CA SER A 252 -2.24 1.25 16.88
C SER A 252 -0.96 0.58 16.41
N VAL A 253 -0.47 0.95 15.23
CA VAL A 253 0.63 0.25 14.55
C VAL A 253 1.95 1.03 14.62
N ILE A 254 1.87 2.36 14.58
CA ILE A 254 3.01 3.26 14.78
C ILE A 254 2.62 4.26 15.86
N GLU A 255 3.29 4.18 17.00
CA GLU A 255 3.01 5.02 18.18
C GLU A 255 3.43 6.48 17.97
N SER A 256 3.05 7.32 18.94
CA SER A 256 3.27 8.78 18.92
C SER A 256 4.74 9.23 18.84
N ASP A 257 5.69 8.34 19.14
CA ASP A 257 7.14 8.54 19.06
C ASP A 257 7.80 7.78 17.88
N GLY A 258 7.00 7.08 17.07
CA GLY A 258 7.47 6.23 15.97
C GLY A 258 7.69 4.76 16.34
N THR A 259 7.54 4.39 17.62
CA THR A 259 7.69 3.01 18.06
C THR A 259 6.71 2.08 17.34
N MET A 260 7.18 0.90 16.95
CA MET A 260 6.37 -0.13 16.29
C MET A 260 6.31 -1.38 17.18
N PRO A 261 5.26 -1.53 18.03
CA PRO A 261 5.20 -2.57 19.06
C PRO A 261 5.26 -4.01 18.53
N GLU A 262 4.87 -4.23 17.27
CA GLU A 262 4.84 -5.56 16.65
C GLU A 262 6.24 -6.23 16.63
N LEU A 263 7.32 -5.44 16.55
CA LEU A 263 8.70 -5.95 16.69
C LEU A 263 8.89 -6.67 18.04
N CYS A 264 8.45 -6.03 19.13
CA CYS A 264 8.56 -6.56 20.49
C CYS A 264 7.58 -7.70 20.76
N VAL A 265 6.36 -7.63 20.21
CA VAL A 265 5.32 -8.66 20.47
C VAL A 265 5.65 -9.97 19.76
N ARG A 266 6.20 -9.90 18.54
CA ARG A 266 6.48 -11.07 17.71
C ARG A 266 7.88 -11.64 17.88
N HIS A 267 8.81 -10.84 18.40
CA HIS A 267 10.23 -11.17 18.45
C HIS A 267 10.83 -11.46 17.05
N ASP A 268 10.34 -10.78 16.00
CA ASP A 268 10.86 -10.94 14.65
C ASP A 268 11.03 -9.59 13.93
N CYS A 269 12.00 -9.55 13.02
CA CYS A 269 12.31 -8.36 12.24
C CYS A 269 11.47 -8.25 10.95
N VAL A 270 10.36 -8.97 10.79
CA VAL A 270 9.64 -9.04 9.50
C VAL A 270 8.27 -8.38 9.60
N HIS A 271 7.44 -8.78 10.57
CA HIS A 271 6.01 -8.46 10.54
C HIS A 271 5.71 -6.97 10.69
N TYR A 272 6.43 -6.27 11.56
CA TYR A 272 6.23 -4.83 11.71
C TYR A 272 6.55 -4.06 10.41
N GLN A 273 7.46 -4.58 9.57
CA GLN A 273 7.78 -3.97 8.29
C GLN A 273 6.66 -4.13 7.25
N TYR A 274 5.79 -5.15 7.37
CA TYR A 274 4.59 -5.27 6.52
C TYR A 274 3.68 -4.06 6.68
N SER A 275 3.45 -3.64 7.93
CA SER A 275 2.68 -2.44 8.24
C SER A 275 3.32 -1.20 7.63
N LEU A 276 4.63 -1.01 7.83
CA LEU A 276 5.32 0.17 7.32
C LEU A 276 5.32 0.22 5.78
N THR A 277 5.49 -0.93 5.14
CA THR A 277 5.44 -1.07 3.67
C THR A 277 4.03 -0.79 3.14
N GLY A 278 2.99 -1.39 3.73
CA GLY A 278 1.61 -1.18 3.32
C GLY A 278 1.15 0.27 3.46
N PHE A 279 1.49 0.94 4.56
CA PHE A 279 1.22 2.37 4.72
C PHE A 279 1.94 3.21 3.67
N THR A 280 3.22 2.94 3.44
CA THR A 280 4.02 3.70 2.47
C THR A 280 3.49 3.53 1.05
N TYR A 281 3.12 2.30 0.65
CA TYR A 281 2.58 2.05 -0.68
C TYR A 281 1.20 2.68 -0.86
N ALA A 282 0.32 2.58 0.14
CA ALA A 282 -0.95 3.27 0.10
C ALA A 282 -0.79 4.79 0.03
N ALA A 283 0.18 5.35 0.76
CA ALA A 283 0.48 6.77 0.74
C ALA A 283 1.02 7.23 -0.62
N GLU A 284 1.93 6.47 -1.25
CA GLU A 284 2.42 6.78 -2.61
C GLU A 284 1.31 6.69 -3.64
N ILE A 285 0.43 5.69 -3.56
CA ILE A 285 -0.74 5.61 -4.46
C ILE A 285 -1.61 6.85 -4.27
N ALA A 286 -1.88 7.26 -3.04
CA ALA A 286 -2.66 8.46 -2.78
C ALA A 286 -1.97 9.74 -3.27
N ASP A 287 -0.65 9.86 -3.08
CA ASP A 287 0.16 10.99 -3.55
C ASP A 287 0.10 11.12 -5.08
N ILE A 288 0.13 9.99 -5.81
CA ILE A 288 -0.10 9.95 -7.26
C ILE A 288 -1.51 10.42 -7.64
N GLN A 289 -2.51 10.28 -6.76
CA GLN A 289 -3.87 10.82 -6.94
C GLN A 289 -4.03 12.25 -6.39
N ASP A 290 -2.93 13.00 -6.31
CA ASP A 290 -2.86 14.37 -5.75
C ASP A 290 -3.31 14.45 -4.27
N ASP A 291 -3.09 13.39 -3.50
CA ASP A 291 -3.46 13.30 -2.08
C ASP A 291 -2.30 12.82 -1.19
N SER A 292 -1.53 13.80 -0.70
CA SER A 292 -0.44 13.57 0.26
C SER A 292 -0.89 13.40 1.72
N SER A 293 -2.20 13.26 1.98
CA SER A 293 -2.74 13.22 3.35
C SER A 293 -2.23 12.03 4.16
N LEU A 294 -2.05 10.86 3.54
CA LEU A 294 -1.50 9.67 4.22
C LEU A 294 -0.02 9.85 4.59
N TYR A 295 0.78 10.51 3.73
CA TYR A 295 2.16 10.84 4.07
C TYR A 295 2.24 11.87 5.21
N SER A 296 1.40 12.90 5.19
CA SER A 296 1.40 13.94 6.22
C SER A 296 0.70 13.54 7.53
N ALA A 297 -0.05 12.43 7.53
CA ALA A 297 -0.85 11.99 8.67
C ALA A 297 -0.05 11.85 9.98
N LEU A 298 -0.68 12.29 11.08
CA LEU A 298 -0.19 12.14 12.45
C LEU A 298 1.26 12.62 12.63
N ASP A 299 1.58 13.78 12.05
CA ASP A 299 2.92 14.40 12.05
C ASP A 299 3.98 13.57 11.32
N LYS A 300 3.67 13.15 10.08
CA LYS A 300 4.56 12.34 9.22
C LYS A 300 4.93 11.01 9.89
N ARG A 301 3.93 10.33 10.46
CA ARG A 301 4.10 9.12 11.28
C ARG A 301 4.81 7.97 10.56
N ILE A 302 4.64 7.82 9.25
CA ILE A 302 5.40 6.85 8.45
C ILE A 302 6.90 7.13 8.55
N SER A 303 7.32 8.40 8.47
CA SER A 303 8.75 8.76 8.59
C SER A 303 9.31 8.36 9.96
N ALA A 304 8.57 8.60 11.04
CA ALA A 304 8.98 8.20 12.38
C ALA A 304 9.11 6.67 12.53
N GLY A 305 8.25 5.88 11.86
CA GLY A 305 8.38 4.42 11.80
C GLY A 305 9.66 3.95 11.10
N TYR A 306 10.14 4.66 10.08
CA TYR A 306 11.44 4.37 9.45
C TYR A 306 12.62 4.79 10.33
N ASP A 307 12.50 5.85 11.13
CA ASP A 307 13.50 6.18 12.15
C ASP A 307 13.59 5.08 13.21
N PHE A 308 12.44 4.54 13.66
CA PHE A 308 12.40 3.36 14.53
C PHE A 308 13.03 2.14 13.87
N THR A 309 12.72 1.85 12.60
CA THR A 309 13.34 0.76 11.83
C THR A 309 14.86 0.90 11.82
N ARG A 310 15.39 2.12 11.60
CA ARG A 310 16.84 2.35 11.65
C ARG A 310 17.43 2.05 13.04
N LYS A 311 16.74 2.46 14.12
CA LYS A 311 17.15 2.15 15.49
C LYS A 311 17.14 0.64 15.73
N ALA A 312 16.13 -0.08 15.25
CA ALA A 312 15.98 -1.53 15.41
C ALA A 312 17.14 -2.28 14.75
N TYR A 313 17.50 -1.92 13.52
CA TYR A 313 18.66 -2.49 12.81
C TYR A 313 20.00 -2.17 13.48
N ASN A 314 20.10 -1.04 14.19
CA ASN A 314 21.26 -0.66 15.00
C ASN A 314 21.26 -1.26 16.40
N GLN A 315 20.26 -2.08 16.75
CA GLN A 315 20.08 -2.64 18.08
C GLN A 315 20.03 -1.56 19.18
N SER A 316 19.37 -0.44 18.87
CA SER A 316 19.25 0.76 19.72
C SER A 316 17.80 1.05 20.10
N THR A 317 16.98 0.02 20.11
CA THR A 317 15.61 0.04 20.65
C THR A 317 15.56 -0.77 21.95
N ASP A 318 14.43 -0.73 22.64
CA ASP A 318 14.18 -1.61 23.79
C ASP A 318 14.01 -3.10 23.38
N CYS A 319 13.82 -3.38 22.08
CA CYS A 319 13.58 -4.72 21.53
C CYS A 319 14.46 -5.00 20.30
N ASN A 320 15.59 -5.68 20.51
CA ASN A 320 16.61 -5.84 19.46
C ASN A 320 16.55 -7.21 18.77
N TYR A 321 15.55 -7.40 17.90
CA TYR A 321 15.38 -8.62 17.09
C TYR A 321 15.83 -8.46 15.63
N CYS A 322 16.26 -7.26 15.25
CA CYS A 322 16.79 -6.94 13.93
C CYS A 322 18.33 -6.94 13.93
N SER A 323 18.90 -7.22 12.76
CA SER A 323 20.32 -7.06 12.48
C SER A 323 20.50 -6.58 11.04
N VAL A 324 21.72 -6.16 10.68
CA VAL A 324 22.05 -5.78 9.30
C VAL A 324 21.85 -6.91 8.28
N ALA A 325 21.79 -8.17 8.74
CA ALA A 325 21.49 -9.34 7.91
C ALA A 325 19.98 -9.66 7.83
N SER A 326 19.13 -9.01 8.63
CA SER A 326 17.69 -9.23 8.62
C SER A 326 17.08 -8.68 7.33
N PRO A 327 16.12 -9.40 6.69
CA PRO A 327 15.49 -8.94 5.45
C PRO A 327 14.88 -7.54 5.59
N LEU A 328 15.21 -6.64 4.67
CA LEU A 328 14.61 -5.30 4.61
C LEU A 328 13.48 -5.28 3.58
N PHE A 329 12.31 -4.81 3.99
CA PHE A 329 11.14 -4.75 3.10
C PHE A 329 11.21 -3.56 2.13
N PRO A 330 10.65 -3.72 0.92
CA PRO A 330 10.84 -2.81 -0.20
C PRO A 330 10.23 -1.41 -0.02
N GLY A 331 9.36 -1.21 0.97
CA GLY A 331 8.71 0.09 1.24
C GLY A 331 9.69 1.24 1.46
N VAL A 332 10.88 0.98 2.01
CA VAL A 332 11.87 2.02 2.34
C VAL A 332 12.30 2.85 1.14
N GLU A 333 12.35 2.24 -0.05
CA GLU A 333 12.76 2.93 -1.27
C GLU A 333 11.73 3.98 -1.68
N VAL A 334 10.45 3.61 -1.59
CA VAL A 334 9.30 4.47 -1.89
C VAL A 334 9.21 5.59 -0.85
N ALA A 335 9.37 5.27 0.43
CA ALA A 335 9.40 6.26 1.50
C ALA A 335 10.56 7.25 1.32
N TYR A 336 11.74 6.78 0.92
CA TYR A 336 12.90 7.65 0.69
C TYR A 336 12.66 8.64 -0.47
N LYS A 337 12.00 8.21 -1.56
CA LYS A 337 11.61 9.11 -2.67
C LYS A 337 10.78 10.29 -2.17
N HIS A 338 9.90 10.07 -1.19
CA HIS A 338 9.05 11.14 -0.63
C HIS A 338 9.76 11.95 0.46
N TYR A 339 10.31 11.30 1.50
CA TYR A 339 10.81 11.98 2.70
C TYR A 339 12.31 12.33 2.67
N GLY A 340 13.14 11.55 1.97
CA GLY A 340 14.58 11.82 1.82
C GLY A 340 15.41 11.82 3.12
N THR A 341 14.99 11.13 4.19
CA THR A 341 15.71 11.18 5.48
C THR A 341 16.99 10.35 5.48
N ASN A 342 17.96 10.72 6.34
CA ASN A 342 19.21 9.97 6.52
C ASN A 342 18.98 8.52 7.03
N SER A 343 17.96 8.32 7.87
CA SER A 343 17.57 6.99 8.35
C SER A 343 17.15 6.09 7.19
N MET A 344 16.25 6.57 6.33
CA MET A 344 15.80 5.85 5.16
C MET A 344 16.92 5.64 4.14
N LYS A 345 17.81 6.63 3.94
CA LYS A 345 19.01 6.50 3.11
C LYS A 345 19.89 5.33 3.58
N SER A 346 20.18 5.29 4.88
CA SER A 346 21.00 4.24 5.48
C SER A 346 20.35 2.86 5.35
N LEU A 347 19.03 2.78 5.50
CA LEU A 347 18.28 1.54 5.36
C LEU A 347 18.31 1.05 3.91
N ARG A 348 17.92 1.87 2.93
CA ARG A 348 17.88 1.44 1.52
C ARG A 348 19.25 1.05 0.98
N GLU A 349 20.32 1.75 1.37
CA GLU A 349 21.69 1.44 0.94
C GLU A 349 22.22 0.12 1.54
N MET A 350 21.60 -0.39 2.60
CA MET A 350 22.03 -1.62 3.27
C MET A 350 21.87 -2.88 2.40
N GLN A 351 20.81 -2.93 1.60
CA GLN A 351 20.45 -4.13 0.82
C GLN A 351 20.06 -3.81 -0.64
N ALA A 352 20.37 -2.61 -1.13
CA ALA A 352 20.13 -2.26 -2.53
C ALA A 352 20.94 -3.16 -3.49
N PRO A 353 20.40 -3.50 -4.68
CA PRO A 353 19.04 -3.21 -5.12
C PRO A 353 18.02 -4.17 -4.51
N LEU A 354 16.93 -3.60 -3.98
CA LEU A 354 15.80 -4.33 -3.42
C LEU A 354 14.98 -4.99 -4.54
N GLY A 355 14.87 -6.31 -4.46
CA GLY A 355 14.07 -7.15 -5.37
C GLY A 355 12.68 -7.43 -4.80
N VAL A 356 12.19 -8.65 -5.02
CA VAL A 356 10.96 -9.16 -4.42
C VAL A 356 11.24 -9.60 -2.98
N PRO A 357 10.36 -9.31 -2.01
CA PRO A 357 10.50 -9.84 -0.66
C PRO A 357 10.40 -11.37 -0.68
N ILE A 358 11.11 -12.04 0.23
CA ILE A 358 11.28 -13.51 0.19
C ILE A 358 9.97 -14.32 0.26
N ASP A 359 8.91 -13.70 0.77
CA ASP A 359 7.59 -14.29 0.95
C ASP A 359 6.58 -13.86 -0.12
N ASN A 360 6.98 -13.00 -1.07
CA ASN A 360 6.17 -12.50 -2.19
C ASN A 360 4.83 -11.86 -1.74
N THR A 361 4.79 -11.16 -0.60
CA THR A 361 3.56 -10.57 -0.02
C THR A 361 3.34 -9.08 -0.32
N PHE A 362 4.37 -8.39 -0.82
CA PHE A 362 4.29 -6.97 -1.16
C PHE A 362 5.04 -6.70 -2.45
N LEU A 363 4.53 -5.77 -3.26
CA LEU A 363 5.09 -5.39 -4.54
C LEU A 363 6.61 -5.19 -4.46
N GLY A 364 7.36 -6.00 -5.20
CA GLY A 364 8.81 -5.96 -5.26
C GLY A 364 9.39 -4.90 -6.20
N PHE A 365 10.70 -5.03 -6.43
CA PHE A 365 11.48 -4.27 -7.41
C PHE A 365 11.49 -2.75 -7.19
N THR A 366 11.29 -2.29 -5.95
CA THR A 366 11.17 -0.85 -5.69
C THR A 366 12.43 -0.08 -6.00
N THR A 367 13.62 -0.66 -5.87
CA THR A 367 14.84 0.01 -6.36
C THR A 367 14.77 0.25 -7.87
N PHE A 368 14.21 -0.69 -8.65
CA PHE A 368 14.04 -0.45 -10.09
C PHE A 368 13.03 0.65 -10.38
N THR A 369 11.97 0.76 -9.58
CA THR A 369 10.88 1.72 -9.86
C THR A 369 11.04 3.08 -9.18
N HIS A 370 11.80 3.20 -8.11
CA HIS A 370 11.85 4.42 -7.29
C HIS A 370 13.25 5.01 -7.07
N TYR A 371 14.32 4.22 -7.29
CA TYR A 371 15.68 4.73 -7.08
C TYR A 371 15.94 5.95 -7.94
N GLY A 372 16.32 7.07 -7.32
CA GLY A 372 16.72 8.28 -8.05
C GLY A 372 15.62 8.93 -8.89
N LEU A 373 14.35 8.57 -8.66
CA LEU A 373 13.25 9.34 -9.22
C LEU A 373 13.28 10.78 -8.65
N PRO A 374 12.96 11.80 -9.45
CA PRO A 374 12.72 13.13 -8.93
C PRO A 374 11.53 13.11 -7.96
N SER A 375 11.57 13.95 -6.93
CA SER A 375 10.40 14.17 -6.07
C SER A 375 9.23 14.67 -6.92
N GLN A 376 8.04 14.10 -6.73
CA GLN A 376 6.82 14.64 -7.33
C GLN A 376 6.56 16.03 -6.72
N LYS A 377 6.20 17.00 -7.56
CA LYS A 377 6.14 18.43 -7.23
C LYS A 377 4.89 18.81 -6.48
#